data_AF-A0A660YRQ1-F1
#
_entry.id   AF-A0A660YRQ1-F1
#
_cell.length_a   1.000
_cell.length_b   1.000
_cell.length_c   1.000
_cell.angle_alpha   90.00
_cell.angle_beta   90.00
_cell.angle_gamma   90.00
#
_symmetry.space_group_name_H-M   'P 1'
#
loop_
_entity.id
_entity.type
_entity.pdbx_description
1 polymer ?
#
loop_
_entity_poly.entity_id
_entity_poly.type
_entity_poly.pdbx_seq_one_letter_code
_entity_poly.pdbx_strand_id
1 'polypeptide(L)'
;MSIFIGKHNRLLIGTSSVIFSLCFVTQLLGRQGQVASAQLIPRKILALYKGSENRTEEVNEIYQLAQLPLNNLGLVVEYADAEQELPTPEEMSEYRGILTWFISDQMKNARRYRHWLNRILTAGRLPVVMMGHMGAYREYGRKISNLDVLEVKSIFNLMGLTSNLRTWKAENVHIDFKNSAFYDFELNLSSDKVDYFYDIRSKRQNNRVLLRLSQNGVRNDAAILTPNGGYIQNGVIYRLDEESGR
;
A
#
# COMPACT_ATOMS: atom_id res chain seq x y z
N MET A 1 -84.88 -52.88 -4.08
CA MET A 1 -85.31 -53.66 -2.90
C MET A 1 -84.23 -53.49 -1.83
N SER A 2 -84.65 -53.21 -0.60
CA SER A 2 -83.86 -52.88 0.60
C SER A 2 -83.41 -51.43 0.77
N ILE A 3 -84.33 -50.68 1.40
CA ILE A 3 -84.13 -49.53 2.29
C ILE A 3 -83.67 -50.07 3.66
N PHE A 4 -82.76 -49.41 4.37
CA PHE A 4 -82.69 -49.29 5.85
C PHE A 4 -81.63 -48.18 6.15
N ILE A 5 -82.01 -46.95 6.54
CA ILE A 5 -82.25 -46.48 7.93
C ILE A 5 -81.07 -46.87 8.84
N GLY A 6 -80.28 -45.99 9.46
CA GLY A 6 -80.42 -44.61 9.87
C GLY A 6 -79.86 -44.50 11.30
N LYS A 7 -79.05 -43.48 11.63
CA LYS A 7 -78.99 -42.87 12.97
C LYS A 7 -78.07 -41.64 12.98
N HIS A 8 -78.68 -40.51 13.29
CA HIS A 8 -78.03 -39.28 13.71
C HIS A 8 -77.31 -39.47 15.05
N ASN A 9 -76.14 -38.84 15.22
CA ASN A 9 -75.80 -38.21 16.50
C ASN A 9 -74.84 -37.03 16.32
N ARG A 10 -74.95 -36.11 17.29
CA ARG A 10 -74.70 -34.67 17.27
C ARG A 10 -73.22 -34.22 17.25
N LEU A 11 -73.04 -33.03 16.66
CA LEU A 11 -72.15 -31.88 16.99
C LEU A 11 -70.79 -32.14 17.65
N LEU A 12 -69.74 -31.56 17.04
CA LEU A 12 -68.85 -30.57 17.66
C LEU A 12 -68.06 -29.85 16.55
N ILE A 13 -68.46 -28.62 16.24
CA ILE A 13 -67.75 -27.71 15.33
C ILE A 13 -66.56 -27.14 16.10
N GLY A 14 -65.37 -27.68 15.86
CA GLY A 14 -64.11 -27.14 16.34
C GLY A 14 -63.62 -26.04 15.39
N THR A 15 -63.81 -24.79 15.80
CA THR A 15 -63.27 -23.58 15.17
C THR A 15 -61.75 -23.58 15.26
N SER A 16 -61.04 -24.10 14.24
CA SER A 16 -59.61 -23.80 13.99
C SER A 16 -59.14 -24.46 12.69
N SER A 17 -59.48 -23.90 11.52
CA SER A 17 -58.72 -24.19 10.28
C SER A 17 -59.00 -23.23 9.11
N VAL A 18 -59.46 -22.00 9.37
CA VAL A 18 -59.61 -20.97 8.31
C VAL A 18 -58.44 -19.95 8.33
N ILE A 19 -57.45 -20.11 9.21
CA ILE A 19 -56.26 -19.22 9.29
C ILE A 19 -55.04 -19.81 8.57
N PHE A 20 -55.18 -20.93 7.85
CA PHE A 20 -54.11 -21.46 6.98
C PHE A 20 -54.25 -20.99 5.51
N SER A 21 -54.85 -19.82 5.30
CA SER A 21 -55.01 -19.20 3.98
C SER A 21 -54.21 -17.91 3.78
N LEU A 22 -53.19 -17.60 4.59
CA LEU A 22 -52.40 -16.36 4.38
C LEU A 22 -50.89 -16.42 4.70
N CYS A 23 -50.30 -17.60 4.90
CA CYS A 23 -48.86 -17.72 5.15
C CYS A 23 -48.07 -18.44 4.03
N PHE A 24 -48.72 -18.88 2.95
CA PHE A 24 -48.04 -19.61 1.86
C PHE A 24 -47.89 -18.85 0.54
N VAL A 25 -48.41 -17.62 0.43
CA VAL A 25 -48.25 -16.76 -0.77
C VAL A 25 -47.26 -15.60 -0.52
N THR A 26 -46.86 -15.33 0.72
CA THR A 26 -45.86 -14.30 1.04
C THR A 26 -44.41 -14.78 0.94
N GLN A 27 -44.15 -16.08 0.73
CA GLN A 27 -42.79 -16.59 0.50
C GLN A 27 -42.32 -16.51 -0.97
N LEU A 28 -43.16 -16.01 -1.89
CA LEU A 28 -42.81 -15.76 -3.30
C LEU A 28 -42.58 -14.29 -3.65
N LEU A 29 -42.62 -13.36 -2.68
CA LEU A 29 -42.39 -11.92 -2.89
C LEU A 29 -41.39 -11.29 -1.90
N GLY A 30 -40.57 -12.11 -1.24
CA GLY A 30 -39.75 -11.66 -0.10
C GLY A 30 -38.27 -12.04 -0.15
N ARG A 31 -37.76 -12.67 -1.21
CA ARG A 31 -36.32 -12.68 -1.44
C ARG A 31 -35.97 -11.30 -1.99
N GLN A 32 -35.86 -10.31 -1.12
CA GLN A 32 -34.84 -9.29 -1.35
C GLN A 32 -33.56 -10.09 -1.55
N GLY A 33 -33.17 -10.29 -2.81
CA GLY A 33 -31.79 -10.57 -3.08
C GLY A 33 -31.05 -9.49 -2.32
N GLN A 34 -30.28 -9.87 -1.31
CA GLN A 34 -29.15 -9.05 -0.94
C GLN A 34 -28.42 -8.88 -2.27
N VAL A 35 -28.64 -7.74 -2.92
CA VAL A 35 -27.68 -7.24 -3.89
C VAL A 35 -26.43 -7.18 -3.03
N ALA A 36 -25.56 -8.18 -3.19
CA ALA A 36 -24.23 -8.10 -2.65
C ALA A 36 -23.76 -6.73 -3.13
N SER A 37 -23.61 -5.79 -2.20
CA SER A 37 -23.04 -4.50 -2.49
C SER A 37 -21.70 -4.84 -3.12
N ALA A 38 -21.63 -4.72 -4.45
CA ALA A 38 -20.39 -4.90 -5.17
C ALA A 38 -19.54 -3.73 -4.71
N GLN A 39 -18.80 -3.94 -3.62
CA GLN A 39 -17.95 -2.92 -3.05
C GLN A 39 -16.92 -2.63 -4.13
N LEU A 40 -17.02 -1.46 -4.76
CA LEU A 40 -16.03 -1.00 -5.73
C LEU A 40 -14.69 -0.99 -5.00
N ILE A 41 -13.80 -1.90 -5.39
CA ILE A 41 -12.45 -1.95 -4.86
C ILE A 41 -11.64 -0.96 -5.70
N PRO A 42 -11.06 0.08 -5.09
CA PRO A 42 -10.15 0.98 -5.80
C PRO A 42 -9.05 0.21 -6.52
N ARG A 43 -8.80 0.59 -7.77
CA ARG A 43 -7.75 -0.01 -8.62
C ARG A 43 -6.62 0.97 -8.92
N LYS A 44 -6.83 2.26 -8.64
CA LYS A 44 -5.87 3.31 -8.95
C LYS A 44 -4.71 3.32 -7.96
N ILE A 45 -3.49 3.48 -8.45
CA ILE A 45 -2.28 3.73 -7.67
C ILE A 45 -1.79 5.11 -8.07
N LEU A 46 -1.64 5.99 -7.07
CA LEU A 46 -1.02 7.29 -7.30
C LEU A 46 0.50 7.10 -7.32
N ALA A 47 1.10 7.23 -8.49
CA ALA A 47 2.54 7.16 -8.70
C ALA A 47 3.13 8.57 -8.68
N LEU A 48 4.04 8.81 -7.75
CA LEU A 48 4.67 10.11 -7.57
C LEU A 48 6.10 10.11 -8.08
N TYR A 49 6.37 11.02 -9.02
CA TYR A 49 7.70 11.37 -9.51
C TYR A 49 8.06 12.80 -9.05
N LYS A 50 9.30 13.23 -9.30
CA LYS A 50 9.75 14.61 -9.03
C LYS A 50 10.17 15.30 -10.32
N GLY A 51 9.49 16.39 -10.68
CA GLY A 51 9.86 17.20 -11.84
C GLY A 51 11.30 17.73 -11.77
N SER A 52 11.76 18.14 -10.58
CA SER A 52 13.15 18.59 -10.36
C SER A 52 14.24 17.55 -10.66
N GLU A 53 13.90 16.28 -10.75
CA GLU A 53 14.83 15.20 -11.10
C GLU A 53 14.87 14.96 -12.63
N ASN A 54 14.30 15.86 -13.44
CA ASN A 54 14.10 15.69 -14.88
C ASN A 54 13.22 14.47 -15.21
N ARG A 55 12.20 14.22 -14.38
CA ARG A 55 11.22 13.14 -14.58
C ARG A 55 9.89 13.72 -15.06
N THR A 56 9.19 12.95 -15.88
CA THR A 56 7.82 13.21 -16.33
C THR A 56 6.96 11.98 -16.06
N GLU A 57 5.66 12.05 -16.34
CA GLU A 57 4.76 10.89 -16.24
C GLU A 57 5.22 9.68 -17.08
N GLU A 58 5.80 9.95 -18.26
CA GLU A 58 6.29 8.92 -19.20
C GLU A 58 7.77 8.58 -18.97
N VAL A 59 8.49 9.36 -18.17
CA VAL A 59 9.93 9.19 -17.93
C VAL A 59 10.19 9.25 -16.43
N ASN A 60 10.01 8.10 -15.77
CA ASN A 60 10.38 7.88 -14.37
C ASN A 60 10.52 6.37 -14.07
N GLU A 61 11.11 6.05 -12.94
CA GLU A 61 11.41 4.67 -12.52
C GLU A 61 10.13 3.83 -12.32
N ILE A 62 9.03 4.45 -11.88
CA ILE A 62 7.74 3.76 -11.72
C ILE A 62 7.16 3.37 -13.08
N TYR A 63 7.19 4.28 -14.06
CA TYR A 63 6.76 4.01 -15.43
C TYR A 63 7.55 2.87 -16.06
N GLN A 64 8.88 2.90 -15.92
CA GLN A 64 9.76 1.92 -16.55
C GLN A 64 9.69 0.54 -15.90
N LEU A 65 9.60 0.46 -14.57
CA LEU A 65 9.82 -0.80 -13.84
C LEU A 65 8.59 -1.34 -13.10
N ALA A 66 7.66 -0.47 -12.67
CA ALA A 66 6.55 -0.87 -11.82
C ALA A 66 5.18 -0.87 -12.53
N GLN A 67 4.98 -0.03 -13.55
CA GLN A 67 3.69 0.09 -14.23
C GLN A 67 3.23 -1.25 -14.82
N LEU A 68 4.10 -1.95 -15.56
CA LEU A 68 3.73 -3.21 -16.20
C LEU A 68 3.33 -4.29 -15.17
N PRO A 69 4.12 -4.57 -14.11
CA PRO A 69 3.68 -5.47 -13.03
C PRO A 69 2.37 -5.06 -12.37
N LEU A 70 2.18 -3.77 -12.07
CA LEU A 70 0.95 -3.26 -11.45
C LEU A 70 -0.27 -3.46 -12.37
N ASN A 71 -0.12 -3.17 -13.66
CA ASN A 71 -1.16 -3.39 -14.66
C ASN A 71 -1.52 -4.87 -14.81
N ASN A 72 -0.53 -5.77 -14.76
CA ASN A 72 -0.76 -7.22 -14.79
C ASN A 72 -1.55 -7.71 -13.55
N LEU A 73 -1.41 -7.03 -12.40
CA LEU A 73 -2.24 -7.26 -11.22
C LEU A 73 -3.64 -6.62 -11.31
N GLY A 74 -3.97 -6.00 -12.45
CA GLY A 74 -5.23 -5.30 -12.68
C GLY A 74 -5.29 -3.92 -12.00
N LEU A 75 -4.18 -3.36 -11.54
CA LEU A 75 -4.16 -1.98 -11.04
C LEU A 75 -4.01 -0.98 -12.20
N VAL A 76 -4.36 0.27 -11.95
CA VAL A 76 -4.20 1.38 -12.90
C VAL A 76 -3.27 2.39 -12.26
N VAL A 77 -2.22 2.79 -12.97
CA VAL A 77 -1.26 3.79 -12.46
C VAL A 77 -1.66 5.17 -12.98
N GLU A 78 -1.87 6.11 -12.06
CA GLU A 78 -2.04 7.53 -12.37
C GLU A 78 -0.84 8.30 -11.82
N TYR A 79 -0.24 9.17 -12.63
CA TYR A 79 0.98 9.87 -12.29
C TYR A 79 0.70 11.29 -11.81
N ALA A 80 1.47 11.75 -10.83
CA ALA A 80 1.50 13.15 -10.44
C ALA A 80 2.92 13.56 -10.04
N ASP A 81 3.27 14.82 -10.30
CA ASP A 81 4.50 15.42 -9.80
C ASP A 81 4.32 15.76 -8.31
N ALA A 82 5.14 15.14 -7.45
CA ALA A 82 5.16 15.39 -6.00
C ALA A 82 5.45 16.86 -5.65
N GLU A 83 6.04 17.61 -6.57
CA GLU A 83 6.40 19.02 -6.41
C GLU A 83 5.30 19.99 -6.82
N GLN A 84 4.15 19.49 -7.27
CA GLN A 84 2.94 20.25 -7.62
C GLN A 84 1.82 20.04 -6.59
N GLU A 85 0.63 20.56 -6.88
CA GLU A 85 -0.56 20.29 -6.09
C GLU A 85 -0.93 18.81 -6.20
N LEU A 86 -1.27 18.20 -5.06
CA LEU A 86 -1.60 16.78 -4.95
C LEU A 86 -3.05 16.61 -4.51
N PRO A 87 -3.71 15.50 -4.88
CA PRO A 87 -5.10 15.26 -4.50
C PRO A 87 -5.32 15.36 -2.99
N THR A 88 -6.44 15.93 -2.58
CA THR A 88 -6.89 15.98 -1.20
C THR A 88 -7.10 14.56 -0.64
N PRO A 89 -7.00 14.33 0.69
CA PRO A 89 -7.28 13.03 1.28
C PRO A 89 -8.66 12.46 0.94
N GLU A 90 -9.64 13.33 0.62
CA GLU A 90 -10.96 12.96 0.16
C GLU A 90 -10.94 12.39 -1.27
N GLU A 91 -10.27 13.07 -2.21
CA GLU A 91 -10.04 12.58 -3.58
C GLU A 91 -9.21 11.28 -3.60
N MET A 92 -8.33 11.10 -2.60
CA MET A 92 -7.55 9.88 -2.44
C MET A 92 -8.41 8.63 -2.13
N SER A 93 -9.71 8.76 -1.86
CA SER A 93 -10.62 7.63 -1.68
C SER A 93 -10.82 6.76 -2.93
N GLU A 94 -10.54 7.30 -4.12
CA GLU A 94 -10.57 6.55 -5.39
C GLU A 94 -9.33 5.68 -5.62
N TYR A 95 -8.31 5.82 -4.76
CA TYR A 95 -7.03 5.14 -4.86
C TYR A 95 -6.94 3.95 -3.91
N ARG A 96 -6.15 2.96 -4.32
CA ARG A 96 -5.82 1.77 -3.53
C ARG A 96 -4.53 1.95 -2.73
N GLY A 97 -3.68 2.88 -3.12
CA GLY A 97 -2.39 3.11 -2.50
C GLY A 97 -1.56 4.14 -3.25
N ILE A 98 -0.40 4.44 -2.69
CA ILE A 98 0.54 5.44 -3.20
C ILE A 98 1.89 4.76 -3.39
N LEU A 99 2.53 5.03 -4.52
CA LEU A 99 3.87 4.57 -4.83
C LEU A 99 4.75 5.78 -5.12
N THR A 100 5.86 5.90 -4.40
CA THR A 100 6.82 6.98 -4.60
C THR A 100 8.17 6.39 -4.98
N TRP A 101 8.84 6.96 -5.97
CA TRP A 101 10.20 6.59 -6.32
C TRP A 101 11.01 7.83 -6.63
N PHE A 102 11.94 8.16 -5.73
CA PHE A 102 12.75 9.38 -5.83
C PHE A 102 14.24 9.06 -5.72
N ILE A 103 15.06 9.91 -6.33
CA ILE A 103 16.50 9.69 -6.49
C ILE A 103 17.32 10.54 -5.51
N SER A 104 16.81 11.70 -5.14
CA SER A 104 17.51 12.68 -4.31
C SER A 104 16.75 13.06 -3.04
N ASP A 105 17.45 13.65 -2.07
CA ASP A 105 16.91 14.03 -0.76
C ASP A 105 16.16 15.38 -0.75
N GLN A 106 16.37 16.21 -1.77
CA GLN A 106 15.80 17.56 -1.84
C GLN A 106 14.56 17.58 -2.72
N MET A 107 13.55 18.36 -2.34
CA MET A 107 12.33 18.51 -3.13
C MET A 107 11.90 19.98 -3.14
N LYS A 108 11.42 20.46 -4.30
CA LYS A 108 10.72 21.75 -4.36
C LYS A 108 9.42 21.65 -3.59
N ASN A 109 9.14 22.62 -2.72
CA ASN A 109 7.96 22.60 -1.84
C ASN A 109 7.95 21.38 -0.89
N ALA A 110 9.12 20.93 -0.42
CA ALA A 110 9.25 19.71 0.40
C ALA A 110 8.29 19.68 1.60
N ARG A 111 8.08 20.83 2.25
CA ARG A 111 7.18 20.93 3.40
C ARG A 111 5.72 20.68 3.02
N ARG A 112 5.25 21.16 1.86
CA ARG A 112 3.88 20.90 1.37
C ARG A 112 3.66 19.40 1.17
N TYR A 113 4.59 18.75 0.49
CA TYR A 113 4.56 17.29 0.29
C TYR A 113 4.55 16.53 1.62
N ARG A 114 5.43 16.89 2.57
CA ARG A 114 5.47 16.25 3.90
C ARG A 114 4.16 16.40 4.66
N HIS A 115 3.54 17.57 4.63
CA HIS A 115 2.22 17.79 5.27
C HIS A 115 1.12 16.97 4.61
N TRP A 116 1.08 16.94 3.27
CA TRP A 116 0.16 16.11 2.53
C TRP A 116 0.30 14.63 2.91
N LEU A 117 1.53 14.10 2.85
CA LEU A 117 1.80 12.70 3.16
C LEU A 117 1.50 12.36 4.63
N ASN A 118 1.78 13.28 5.55
CA ASN A 118 1.42 13.12 6.96
C ASN A 118 -0.09 12.98 7.15
N ARG A 119 -0.91 13.80 6.46
CA ARG A 119 -2.37 13.69 6.48
C ARG A 119 -2.85 12.34 5.96
N ILE A 120 -2.30 11.86 4.85
CA ILE A 120 -2.63 10.54 4.30
C ILE A 120 -2.31 9.42 5.29
N LEU A 121 -1.09 9.40 5.81
CA LEU A 121 -0.64 8.36 6.74
C LEU A 121 -1.41 8.39 8.07
N THR A 122 -1.79 9.59 8.54
CA THR A 122 -2.58 9.75 9.76
C THR A 122 -4.02 9.29 9.58
N ALA A 123 -4.61 9.47 8.38
CA ALA A 123 -5.92 8.92 8.08
C ALA A 123 -5.94 7.38 8.10
N GLY A 124 -4.80 6.73 7.82
CA GLY A 124 -4.58 5.30 8.06
C GLY A 124 -5.31 4.34 7.12
N ARG A 125 -5.84 4.84 6.00
CA ARG A 125 -6.67 4.05 5.06
C ARG A 125 -5.93 3.59 3.81
N LEU A 126 -4.80 4.21 3.50
CA LEU A 126 -4.08 4.01 2.24
C LEU A 126 -2.65 3.54 2.50
N PRO A 127 -2.23 2.39 1.93
CA PRO A 127 -0.85 1.97 2.00
C PRO A 127 0.04 2.90 1.16
N VAL A 128 1.20 3.24 1.70
CA VAL A 128 2.25 4.02 1.02
C VAL A 128 3.50 3.17 0.87
N VAL A 129 3.94 2.98 -0.37
CA VAL A 129 5.19 2.30 -0.69
C VAL A 129 6.23 3.32 -1.11
N MET A 130 7.32 3.41 -0.36
CA MET A 130 8.46 4.26 -0.66
C MET A 130 9.61 3.44 -1.24
N MET A 131 9.98 3.76 -2.48
CA MET A 131 11.12 3.17 -3.16
C MET A 131 12.24 4.20 -3.31
N GLY A 132 13.44 3.82 -2.91
CA GLY A 132 14.61 4.68 -3.01
C GLY A 132 14.66 5.71 -1.88
N HIS A 133 14.75 6.98 -2.25
CA HIS A 133 14.76 8.08 -1.30
C HIS A 133 13.33 8.47 -0.88
N MET A 134 13.16 8.93 0.37
CA MET A 134 11.91 9.59 0.78
C MET A 134 11.67 10.91 0.02
N GLY A 135 12.70 11.47 -0.63
CA GLY A 135 12.56 12.56 -1.59
C GLY A 135 12.54 13.96 -0.99
N ALA A 136 11.93 14.13 0.19
CA ALA A 136 11.59 15.43 0.78
C ALA A 136 12.26 15.69 2.15
N TYR A 137 13.54 15.32 2.28
CA TYR A 137 14.31 15.59 3.49
C TYR A 137 14.52 17.09 3.70
N ARG A 138 14.64 17.87 2.64
CA ARG A 138 14.83 19.33 2.70
C ARG A 138 14.32 20.02 1.44
N GLU A 139 14.09 21.33 1.57
CA GLU A 139 13.80 22.19 0.43
C GLU A 139 14.99 22.24 -0.54
N TYR A 140 14.70 22.41 -1.84
CA TYR A 140 15.73 22.51 -2.87
C TYR A 140 16.70 23.67 -2.57
N GLY A 141 18.01 23.43 -2.75
CA GLY A 141 19.06 24.42 -2.47
C GLY A 141 19.29 24.77 -0.98
N ARG A 142 18.49 24.23 -0.04
CA ARG A 142 18.62 24.54 1.40
C ARG A 142 19.32 23.43 2.17
N LYS A 143 20.05 23.76 3.24
CA LYS A 143 20.50 22.77 4.23
C LYS A 143 19.31 22.21 5.02
N ILE A 144 19.46 20.98 5.52
CA ILE A 144 18.45 20.37 6.39
C ILE A 144 18.36 21.13 7.72
N SER A 145 17.14 21.44 8.16
CA SER A 145 16.85 22.10 9.43
C SER A 145 16.36 21.10 10.48
N ASN A 146 16.36 21.50 11.76
CA ASN A 146 15.80 20.65 12.82
C ASN A 146 14.31 20.34 12.61
N LEU A 147 13.54 21.30 12.09
CA LEU A 147 12.12 21.09 11.76
C LEU A 147 11.97 20.03 10.66
N ASP A 148 12.82 20.05 9.64
CA ASP A 148 12.81 19.02 8.59
C ASP A 148 13.05 17.63 9.18
N VAL A 149 14.04 17.50 10.05
CA VAL A 149 14.37 16.23 10.72
C VAL A 149 13.17 15.70 11.52
N LEU A 150 12.48 16.57 12.26
CA LEU A 150 11.30 16.20 13.03
C LEU A 150 10.13 15.75 12.14
N GLU A 151 9.82 16.52 11.08
CA GLU A 151 8.73 16.20 10.15
C GLU A 151 8.99 14.86 9.42
N VAL A 152 10.22 14.63 8.93
CA VAL A 152 10.59 13.39 8.23
C VAL A 152 10.61 12.19 9.18
N LYS A 153 11.15 12.34 10.40
CA LYS A 153 11.09 11.27 11.42
C LYS A 153 9.65 10.94 11.79
N SER A 154 8.75 11.92 11.84
CA SER A 154 7.32 11.69 12.10
C SER A 154 6.70 10.80 11.01
N ILE A 155 7.00 11.06 9.74
CA ILE A 155 6.54 10.24 8.60
C ILE A 155 7.04 8.79 8.72
N PHE A 156 8.34 8.58 8.96
CA PHE A 156 8.86 7.23 9.18
C PHE A 156 8.19 6.53 10.37
N ASN A 157 7.97 7.24 11.47
CA ASN A 157 7.27 6.71 12.64
C ASN A 157 5.83 6.28 12.33
N LEU A 158 5.08 7.05 11.52
CA LEU A 158 3.73 6.71 11.08
C LEU A 158 3.70 5.43 10.23
N MET A 159 4.74 5.22 9.41
CA MET A 159 4.92 3.97 8.66
C MET A 159 5.40 2.80 9.52
N GLY A 160 5.66 3.01 10.82
CA GLY A 160 6.17 1.98 11.71
C GLY A 160 7.67 1.73 11.57
N LEU A 161 8.42 2.73 11.11
CA LEU A 161 9.88 2.70 10.94
C LEU A 161 10.55 3.68 11.91
N THR A 162 11.85 3.49 12.15
CA THR A 162 12.69 4.45 12.86
C THR A 162 13.89 4.82 12.00
N SER A 163 14.31 6.08 12.07
CA SER A 163 15.45 6.57 11.32
C SER A 163 16.16 7.71 12.05
N ASN A 164 17.49 7.75 11.96
CA ASN A 164 18.27 8.94 12.28
C ASN A 164 18.51 9.85 11.07
N LEU A 165 17.93 9.52 9.92
CA LEU A 165 18.10 10.24 8.64
C LEU A 165 19.55 10.31 8.16
N ARG A 166 20.40 9.39 8.63
CA ARG A 166 21.77 9.27 8.16
C ARG A 166 21.82 8.36 6.95
N THR A 167 22.55 8.81 5.95
CA THR A 167 22.92 8.03 4.77
C THR A 167 24.41 8.23 4.54
N TRP A 168 25.14 7.17 4.25
CA TRP A 168 26.57 7.23 3.97
C TRP A 168 26.93 6.17 2.93
N LYS A 169 28.13 6.31 2.35
CA LYS A 169 28.63 5.33 1.38
C LYS A 169 28.74 3.96 2.05
N ALA A 170 28.24 2.94 1.37
CA ALA A 170 28.35 1.58 1.86
C ALA A 170 29.78 1.06 1.68
N GLU A 171 30.28 0.41 2.72
CA GLU A 171 31.63 -0.16 2.78
C GLU A 171 31.57 -1.44 3.63
N ASN A 172 32.06 -2.56 3.11
CA ASN A 172 32.03 -3.85 3.81
C ASN A 172 30.62 -4.21 4.33
N VAL A 173 29.59 -4.02 3.50
CA VAL A 173 28.22 -4.35 3.84
C VAL A 173 28.08 -5.87 3.96
N HIS A 174 27.36 -6.30 4.98
CA HIS A 174 26.97 -7.70 5.16
C HIS A 174 25.45 -7.82 4.99
N ILE A 175 25.02 -8.85 4.27
CA ILE A 175 23.60 -9.21 4.18
C ILE A 175 23.30 -10.17 5.32
N ASP A 176 22.71 -9.66 6.41
CA ASP A 176 22.39 -10.46 7.60
C ASP A 176 21.18 -11.37 7.36
N PHE A 177 20.24 -10.91 6.53
CA PHE A 177 19.01 -11.63 6.20
C PHE A 177 18.48 -11.18 4.85
N LYS A 178 18.03 -12.14 4.03
CA LYS A 178 17.43 -11.92 2.72
C LYS A 178 16.30 -12.91 2.50
N ASN A 179 15.09 -12.42 2.21
CA ASN A 179 13.92 -13.25 1.97
C ASN A 179 13.90 -13.74 0.51
N SER A 180 14.11 -15.05 0.30
CA SER A 180 14.21 -15.66 -1.04
C SER A 180 12.92 -15.65 -1.85
N ALA A 181 11.76 -15.35 -1.25
CA ALA A 181 10.52 -15.17 -2.01
C ALA A 181 10.43 -13.79 -2.69
N PHE A 182 11.32 -12.85 -2.36
CA PHE A 182 11.32 -11.48 -2.87
C PHE A 182 12.61 -11.08 -3.56
N TYR A 183 13.71 -11.80 -3.31
CA TYR A 183 15.03 -11.51 -3.85
C TYR A 183 15.56 -12.72 -4.62
N ASP A 184 16.52 -12.46 -5.51
CA ASP A 184 17.31 -13.46 -6.24
C ASP A 184 16.53 -14.31 -7.26
N PHE A 185 15.40 -13.81 -7.79
CA PHE A 185 14.69 -14.50 -8.86
C PHE A 185 15.49 -14.52 -10.18
N GLU A 186 15.98 -13.35 -10.63
CA GLU A 186 16.76 -13.23 -11.88
C GLU A 186 18.25 -12.98 -11.62
N LEU A 187 18.56 -12.16 -10.60
CA LEU A 187 19.93 -11.77 -10.27
C LEU A 187 20.16 -11.83 -8.76
N ASN A 188 21.24 -12.49 -8.33
CA ASN A 188 21.60 -12.67 -6.92
C ASN A 188 22.10 -11.37 -6.28
N LEU A 189 21.42 -10.84 -5.27
CA LEU A 189 21.84 -9.62 -4.57
C LEU A 189 23.12 -9.90 -3.81
N SER A 190 24.17 -9.15 -4.18
CA SER A 190 25.50 -9.21 -3.56
C SER A 190 25.81 -7.91 -2.85
N SER A 191 26.54 -7.99 -1.73
CA SER A 191 26.73 -6.86 -0.83
C SER A 191 27.71 -5.80 -1.34
N ASP A 192 28.59 -6.16 -2.26
CA ASP A 192 29.51 -5.27 -2.98
C ASP A 192 28.79 -4.31 -3.94
N LYS A 193 27.53 -4.58 -4.26
CA LYS A 193 26.69 -3.76 -5.15
C LYS A 193 25.74 -2.83 -4.38
N VAL A 194 25.86 -2.74 -3.06
CA VAL A 194 25.13 -1.76 -2.25
C VAL A 194 25.96 -0.48 -2.19
N ASP A 195 25.52 0.59 -2.86
CA ASP A 195 26.29 1.86 -2.94
C ASP A 195 26.18 2.73 -1.68
N TYR A 196 24.99 2.72 -1.06
CA TYR A 196 24.67 3.55 0.09
C TYR A 196 24.00 2.76 1.21
N PHE A 197 24.36 3.09 2.44
CA PHE A 197 23.78 2.55 3.65
C PHE A 197 22.89 3.59 4.33
N TYR A 198 21.67 3.21 4.66
CA TYR A 198 20.66 4.08 5.25
C TYR A 198 20.38 3.65 6.69
N ASP A 199 20.21 4.59 7.61
CA ASP A 199 19.79 4.29 8.98
C ASP A 199 18.26 4.17 9.04
N ILE A 200 17.72 3.06 8.52
CA ILE A 200 16.30 2.72 8.56
C ILE A 200 16.15 1.39 9.28
N ARG A 201 15.24 1.33 10.25
CA ARG A 201 14.94 0.09 10.98
C ARG A 201 13.45 -0.08 11.20
N SER A 202 13.02 -1.33 11.22
CA SER A 202 11.66 -1.67 11.64
C SER A 202 11.42 -1.29 13.10
N LYS A 203 10.29 -0.66 13.41
CA LYS A 203 9.88 -0.29 14.78
C LYS A 203 8.81 -1.21 15.36
N ARG A 204 8.00 -1.87 14.53
CA ARG A 204 6.84 -2.68 14.97
C ARG A 204 7.07 -4.17 14.74
N GLN A 205 6.53 -5.00 15.63
CA GLN A 205 6.63 -6.46 15.53
C GLN A 205 5.87 -7.06 14.35
N ASN A 206 4.81 -6.38 13.89
CA ASN A 206 4.00 -6.81 12.75
C ASN A 206 4.54 -6.32 11.39
N ASN A 207 5.67 -5.62 11.38
CA ASN A 207 6.38 -5.36 10.14
C ASN A 207 7.11 -6.64 9.70
N ARG A 208 7.15 -6.89 8.39
CA ARG A 208 7.90 -7.99 7.80
C ARG A 208 9.15 -7.43 7.14
N VAL A 209 10.32 -7.67 7.74
CA VAL A 209 11.61 -7.35 7.13
C VAL A 209 11.89 -8.36 6.01
N LEU A 210 12.22 -7.86 4.83
CA LEU A 210 12.54 -8.64 3.63
C LEU A 210 14.04 -8.69 3.35
N LEU A 211 14.76 -7.61 3.69
CA LEU A 211 16.21 -7.52 3.56
C LEU A 211 16.78 -6.79 4.78
N ARG A 212 17.85 -7.35 5.35
CA ARG A 212 18.61 -6.75 6.44
C ARG A 212 20.08 -6.72 6.09
N LEU A 213 20.66 -5.55 6.33
CA LEU A 213 22.06 -5.26 6.12
C LEU A 213 22.72 -4.84 7.43
N SER A 214 24.01 -5.10 7.56
CA SER A 214 24.86 -4.51 8.59
C SER A 214 26.15 -3.94 8.01
N GLN A 215 26.64 -2.87 8.65
CA GLN A 215 27.92 -2.25 8.36
C GLN A 215 28.48 -1.63 9.65
N ASN A 216 29.72 -1.98 10.02
CA ASN A 216 30.42 -1.41 11.18
C ASN A 216 29.59 -1.44 12.48
N GLY A 217 28.85 -2.53 12.72
CA GLY A 217 27.96 -2.69 13.88
C GLY A 217 26.64 -1.93 13.81
N VAL A 218 26.39 -1.18 12.74
CA VAL A 218 25.10 -0.53 12.48
C VAL A 218 24.24 -1.43 11.62
N ARG A 219 22.98 -1.62 12.03
CA ARG A 219 21.99 -2.42 11.30
C ARG A 219 21.01 -1.54 10.54
N ASN A 220 20.63 -2.00 9.36
CA ASN A 220 19.63 -1.42 8.48
C ASN A 220 18.66 -2.49 7.98
N ASP A 221 17.36 -2.24 8.12
CA ASP A 221 16.32 -3.06 7.49
C ASP A 221 16.00 -2.44 6.12
N ALA A 222 16.78 -2.82 5.10
CA ALA A 222 16.83 -2.21 3.78
C ALA A 222 15.55 -2.40 2.94
N ALA A 223 14.74 -3.43 3.25
CA ALA A 223 13.43 -3.63 2.67
C ALA A 223 12.44 -4.16 3.70
N ILE A 224 11.28 -3.52 3.82
CA ILE A 224 10.31 -3.74 4.90
C ILE A 224 8.89 -3.60 4.34
N LEU A 225 8.02 -4.56 4.64
CA LEU A 225 6.57 -4.41 4.53
C LEU A 225 5.99 -4.03 5.89
N THR A 226 5.05 -3.09 5.91
CA THR A 226 4.40 -2.61 7.12
C THR A 226 2.88 -2.64 6.92
N PRO A 227 2.07 -2.60 8.00
CA PRO A 227 0.62 -2.48 7.87
C PRO A 227 0.16 -1.25 7.06
N ASN A 228 1.01 -0.21 7.00
CA ASN A 228 0.73 1.05 6.33
C ASN A 228 1.44 1.16 4.96
N GLY A 229 1.97 0.05 4.41
CA GLY A 229 2.62 0.00 3.10
C GLY A 229 4.00 -0.64 3.13
N GLY A 230 5.04 0.06 2.67
CA GLY A 230 6.38 -0.51 2.59
C GLY A 230 7.48 0.51 2.34
N TYR A 231 8.71 0.08 2.61
CA TYR A 231 9.92 0.85 2.33
C TYR A 231 10.97 -0.06 1.73
N ILE A 232 11.63 0.40 0.68
CA ILE A 232 12.82 -0.23 0.11
C ILE A 232 13.84 0.86 -0.24
N GLN A 233 15.06 0.75 0.28
CA GLN A 233 16.10 1.73 0.04
C GLN A 233 16.67 1.65 -1.39
N ASN A 234 17.37 2.68 -1.84
CA ASN A 234 18.06 2.64 -3.12
C ASN A 234 19.24 1.63 -3.11
N GLY A 235 19.64 1.15 -4.28
CA GLY A 235 20.74 0.18 -4.45
C GLY A 235 20.39 -1.28 -4.15
N VAL A 236 19.15 -1.56 -3.72
CA VAL A 236 18.65 -2.94 -3.49
C VAL A 236 17.30 -3.21 -4.17
N ILE A 237 16.85 -2.31 -5.04
CA ILE A 237 15.53 -2.36 -5.70
C ILE A 237 15.60 -3.13 -7.01
N TYR A 238 16.47 -2.67 -7.90
CA TYR A 238 16.75 -3.26 -9.20
C TYR A 238 18.26 -3.17 -9.43
N ARG A 239 18.74 -3.92 -10.42
CA ARG A 239 20.11 -3.83 -10.89
C ARG A 239 20.10 -3.91 -12.41
N LEU A 240 20.98 -3.11 -13.00
CA LEU A 240 21.33 -3.22 -14.40
C LEU A 240 22.48 -4.21 -14.50
N ASP A 241 22.45 -5.06 -15.52
CA ASP A 241 23.55 -5.96 -15.79
C ASP A 241 24.63 -5.17 -16.56
N GLU A 242 25.76 -4.92 -15.88
CA GLU A 242 26.88 -4.15 -16.42
C GLU A 242 27.46 -4.78 -17.70
N GLU A 243 27.32 -6.10 -17.90
CA GLU A 243 27.82 -6.78 -19.11
C GLU A 243 26.89 -6.62 -20.31
N SER A 244 25.57 -6.56 -20.11
CA SER A 244 24.61 -6.42 -21.20
C SER A 244 24.16 -4.98 -21.46
N GLY A 245 24.53 -4.03 -20.58
CA GLY A 245 24.12 -2.63 -20.68
C GLY A 245 22.60 -2.45 -20.64
N ARG A 246 21.89 -3.42 -20.07
CA ARG A 246 20.43 -3.50 -19.95
C ARG A 246 19.97 -3.48 -18.50
#